data_AF-A0A1V5FRV9-F1
#
_entry.id   AF-A0A1V5FRV9-F1
#
_cell.length_a   1.000
_cell.length_b   1.000
_cell.length_c   1.000
_cell.angle_alpha   90.00
_cell.angle_beta   90.00
_cell.angle_gamma   90.00
#
_symmetry.space_group_name_H-M   'P 1'
#
loop_
_entity.id
_entity.type
_entity.pdbx_description
1 polymer ?
#
loop_
_entity_poly.entity_id
_entity_poly.type
_entity_poly.pdbx_seq_one_letter_code
_entity_poly.pdbx_strand_id
1 'polypeptide(L)' 'MRDPALVGDLARRYIHYPGGHNEGFPDTFKQCFRAFYSAIAENAPAGQGGYPTFADGHREIELCEAILKSHREERWVKV' A
#
# COMPACT_ATOMS: atom_id res chain seq x y z
N MET A 1 -18.37 4.83 12.59
CA MET A 1 -16.95 4.79 13.00
C MET A 1 -16.47 3.36 12.92
N ARG A 2 -15.21 3.12 12.53
CA ARG A 2 -14.67 1.76 12.39
C ARG A 2 -14.46 1.10 13.76
N ASP A 3 -14.75 -0.19 13.87
CA ASP A 3 -14.48 -1.03 15.05
C ASP A 3 -13.52 -2.17 14.68
N PRO A 4 -12.31 -2.26 15.27
CA PRO A 4 -11.37 -3.35 15.00
C PRO A 4 -11.88 -4.76 15.31
N ALA A 5 -12.93 -4.91 16.14
CA ALA A 5 -13.55 -6.20 16.40
C ALA A 5 -14.39 -6.73 15.22
N LEU A 6 -14.76 -5.85 14.28
CA LEU A 6 -15.68 -6.15 13.17
C LEU A 6 -14.98 -6.23 11.80
N VAL A 7 -13.65 -6.17 11.75
CA VAL A 7 -12.89 -6.26 10.49
C VAL A 7 -12.14 -7.59 10.37
N GLY A 8 -11.81 -7.98 9.14
CA GLY A 8 -10.96 -9.15 8.90
C GLY A 8 -9.49 -8.93 9.31
N ASP A 9 -8.76 -10.04 9.45
CA ASP A 9 -7.38 -10.08 9.99
C ASP A 9 -6.38 -9.21 9.23
N LEU A 10 -6.59 -8.99 7.92
CA LEU A 10 -5.74 -8.13 7.11
C LEU A 10 -5.85 -6.67 7.58
N ALA A 11 -7.07 -6.17 7.70
CA ALA A 11 -7.32 -4.78 8.08
C ALA A 11 -7.02 -4.54 9.56
N ARG A 12 -7.28 -5.53 10.42
CA ARG A 12 -7.10 -5.42 11.87
C ARG A 12 -5.68 -4.99 12.28
N ARG A 13 -4.66 -5.42 11.54
CA ARG A 13 -3.25 -5.09 11.82
C ARG A 13 -2.95 -3.59 11.66
N TYR A 14 -3.76 -2.87 10.91
CA TYR A 14 -3.56 -1.44 10.61
C TYR A 14 -4.44 -0.50 11.43
N ILE A 15 -5.33 -1.04 12.28
CA ILE A 15 -6.21 -0.28 13.18
C ILE A 15 -5.57 -0.24 14.57
N HIS A 16 -5.07 0.92 14.97
CA HIS A 16 -4.41 1.06 16.28
C HIS A 16 -5.22 1.84 17.29
N TYR A 17 -6.19 2.63 16.83
CA TYR A 17 -7.04 3.36 17.74
C TYR A 17 -8.22 2.48 18.17
N PRO A 18 -8.76 2.71 19.38
CA PRO A 18 -9.98 2.05 19.83
C PRO A 18 -11.15 2.34 18.89
N GLY A 19 -12.16 1.47 18.92
CA GLY A 19 -13.43 1.72 18.22
C GLY A 19 -13.95 3.13 18.54
N GLY A 20 -14.35 3.85 17.50
CA GLY A 20 -14.75 5.26 17.65
C GLY A 20 -13.66 6.30 17.37
N HIS A 21 -12.43 5.89 17.02
CA HIS A 21 -11.34 6.79 16.67
C HIS A 21 -10.83 6.44 15.28
N ASN A 22 -11.01 7.34 14.31
CA ASN A 22 -10.64 7.06 12.94
C ASN A 22 -9.14 7.26 12.73
N GLU A 23 -8.53 6.37 11.94
CA GLU A 23 -7.25 6.67 11.30
C GLU A 23 -7.40 7.77 10.25
N GLY A 24 -6.32 8.49 9.99
CA GLY A 24 -6.26 9.54 8.98
C GLY A 24 -5.07 9.41 8.03
N PHE A 25 -4.90 10.43 7.19
CA PHE A 25 -3.77 10.56 6.27
C PHE A 25 -2.38 10.27 6.89
N PRO A 26 -2.02 10.81 8.08
CA PRO A 26 -0.70 10.52 8.67
C PRO A 26 -0.52 9.05 9.06
N ASP A 27 -1.60 8.32 9.35
CA ASP A 27 -1.51 6.91 9.71
C ASP A 27 -1.05 6.06 8.53
N THR A 28 -1.37 6.43 7.29
CA THR A 28 -0.89 5.71 6.09
C THR A 28 0.64 5.60 6.07
N PHE A 29 1.34 6.71 6.31
CA PHE A 29 2.80 6.72 6.35
C PHE A 29 3.34 5.91 7.53
N LYS A 30 2.75 6.10 8.72
CA LYS A 30 3.09 5.32 9.92
C LYS A 30 3.00 3.82 9.65
N GLN A 31 1.90 3.37 9.04
CA GLN A 31 1.67 1.96 8.74
C GLN A 31 2.62 1.42 7.68
N CYS A 32 2.90 2.20 6.63
CA CYS A 32 3.85 1.82 5.58
C CYS A 32 5.28 1.64 6.15
N PHE A 33 5.77 2.61 6.93
CA PHE A 33 7.09 2.51 7.56
C PHE A 33 7.16 1.33 8.53
N ARG A 34 6.11 1.10 9.31
CA ARG A 34 6.11 -0.04 10.23
C ARG A 34 6.17 -1.36 9.48
N ALA A 35 5.42 -1.52 8.38
CA ALA A 35 5.45 -2.71 7.54
C ALA A 35 6.88 -2.98 6.99
N PHE A 36 7.54 -1.93 6.49
CA PHE A 36 8.92 -2.00 6.01
C PHE A 36 9.91 -2.42 7.12
N TYR A 37 9.85 -1.78 8.29
CA TYR A 37 10.78 -2.11 9.38
C TYR A 37 10.49 -3.47 10.04
N SER A 38 9.23 -3.91 10.10
CA SER A 38 8.87 -5.26 10.53
C SER A 38 9.48 -6.31 9.60
N ALA A 39 9.40 -6.09 8.28
CA ALA A 39 10.02 -7.00 7.31
C ALA A 39 11.54 -7.10 7.47
N ILE A 40 12.22 -5.98 7.78
CA ILE A 40 13.66 -5.98 8.08
C ILE A 40 13.94 -6.79 9.35
N ALA A 41 13.19 -6.53 10.43
CA ALA A 41 13.38 -7.19 11.72
C ALA A 41 13.16 -8.71 11.65
N GLU A 42 12.20 -9.13 10.82
CA GLU A 42 11.85 -10.54 10.59
C GLU A 42 12.71 -11.20 9.50
N ASN A 43 13.62 -10.45 8.86
CA ASN A 43 14.36 -10.89 7.68
C ASN A 43 13.43 -11.49 6.59
N ALA A 44 12.26 -10.87 6.42
CA ALA A 44 11.23 -11.33 5.52
C ALA A 44 11.66 -11.13 4.05
N PRO A 45 11.33 -12.07 3.15
CA PRO A 45 11.58 -11.87 1.72
C PRO A 45 10.89 -10.62 1.18
N ALA A 46 11.53 -9.96 0.20
CA ALA A 46 10.93 -8.84 -0.50
C ALA A 46 9.56 -9.23 -1.09
N GLY A 47 8.57 -8.36 -0.94
CA GLY A 47 7.20 -8.59 -1.41
C GLY A 47 6.28 -9.31 -0.41
N GLN A 48 6.80 -9.82 0.71
CA GLN A 48 5.97 -10.47 1.75
C GLN A 48 5.68 -9.56 2.95
N GLY A 49 6.36 -8.41 3.05
CA GLY A 49 6.26 -7.51 4.20
C GLY A 49 5.12 -6.48 4.17
N GLY A 50 4.25 -6.50 3.15
CA GLY A 50 3.14 -5.53 3.06
C GLY A 50 3.59 -4.07 2.84
N TYR A 51 4.76 -3.87 2.24
CA TYR A 51 5.32 -2.58 1.84
C TYR A 51 5.67 -2.60 0.34
N PRO A 52 5.70 -1.46 -0.35
CA PRO A 52 6.04 -1.42 -1.78
C PRO A 52 7.52 -1.76 -2.01
N THR A 53 7.78 -2.65 -2.96
CA THR A 53 9.12 -3.02 -3.42
C THR A 53 9.59 -2.15 -4.58
N PHE A 54 10.84 -2.32 -4.99
CA PHE A 54 11.33 -1.70 -6.24
C PHE A 54 10.59 -2.18 -7.48
N ALA A 55 10.14 -3.45 -7.52
CA ALA A 55 9.35 -3.96 -8.63
C ALA A 55 7.97 -3.27 -8.69
N ASP A 56 7.36 -2.99 -7.54
CA ASP A 56 6.11 -2.21 -7.48
C ASP A 56 6.33 -0.77 -7.97
N GLY A 57 7.46 -0.15 -7.59
CA GLY A 57 7.84 1.18 -8.07
C GLY A 57 8.09 1.22 -9.58
N HIS A 58 8.76 0.20 -10.15
CA HIS A 58 8.94 0.10 -11.59
C HIS A 58 7.60 0.02 -12.34
N ARG A 59 6.69 -0.84 -11.84
CA ARG A 59 5.36 -1.00 -12.41
C ARG A 59 4.53 0.28 -12.38
N GLU A 60 4.68 1.10 -11.33
CA GLU A 60 4.03 2.41 -11.23
C GLU A 60 4.50 3.35 -12.34
N ILE A 61 5.81 3.40 -12.60
CA ILE A 61 6.38 4.20 -13.68
C ILE A 61 5.91 3.71 -15.06
N GLU A 62 5.96 2.40 -15.32
CA GLU A 62 5.47 1.80 -16.58
C GLU A 62 4.01 2.16 -16.84
N LEU A 63 3.18 2.14 -15.80
CA LEU A 63 1.77 2.55 -15.89
C LEU A 63 1.64 4.04 -16.23
N CYS A 64 2.40 4.91 -15.56
CA CYS A 64 2.40 6.34 -15.83
C CYS A 64 2.82 6.66 -17.27
N GLU A 65 3.84 5.98 -17.80
CA GLU A 65 4.26 6.11 -19.20
C GLU A 65 3.17 5.64 -20.18
N ALA A 66 2.51 4.52 -19.88
CA ALA A 66 1.42 4.01 -20.71
C ALA A 66 0.20 4.94 -20.71
N ILE A 67 -0.14 5.55 -19.58
CA ILE A 67 -1.20 6.57 -19.48
C ILE A 67 -0.85 7.77 -20.37
N LEU A 68 0.38 8.28 -20.28
CA LEU A 68 0.83 9.40 -21.11
C LEU A 68 0.79 9.06 -22.60
N LYS A 69 1.19 7.85 -22.98
CA LYS A 69 1.11 7.36 -24.35
C LYS A 69 -0.34 7.22 -24.83
N SER A 70 -1.20 6.65 -24.00
CA SER A 70 -2.63 6.49 -24.30
C SER A 70 -3.30 7.83 -24.56
N HIS A 71 -3.01 8.85 -23.74
CA HIS A 71 -3.52 10.20 -23.95
C HIS A 71 -3.08 10.79 -25.29
N ARG A 72 -1.81 10.62 -25.68
CA ARG A 72 -1.29 11.14 -26.95
C ARG A 72 -1.83 10.42 -28.18
N GLU A 73 -2.08 9.12 -28.07
CA GLU A 73 -2.52 8.27 -29.18
C GLU A 73 -4.04 8.08 -29.23
N GLU A 74 -4.77 8.64 -28.27
CA GLU A 74 -6.23 8.54 -28.12
C GLU A 74 -6.77 7.10 -28.20
N ARG A 75 -5.98 6.14 -27.68
CA ARG A 75 -6.32 4.71 -27.71
C ARG A 75 -5.80 3.98 -26.48
N TRP A 76 -6.35 2.79 -26.26
CA TRP A 76 -5.85 1.87 -25.25
C TRP A 76 -4.42 1.40 -25.57
N VAL A 77 -3.56 1.42 -24.55
CA VAL A 77 -2.19 0.91 -24.57
C VAL A 77 -2.12 -0.25 -23.59
N LYS A 78 -1.54 -1.38 -24.02
CA LYS A 78 -1.30 -2.53 -23.15
C LYS A 78 -0.10 -2.25 -22.25
N VAL A 79 -0.26 -2.54 -20.97
CA VAL A 79 0.78 -2.61 -19.95
C VAL A 79 1.08 -4.08 -19.68
#